data_AF-A0A1I7K083-F1
#
_entry.id   AF-A0A1I7K083-F1
#
_cell.length_a   1.000
_cell.length_b   1.000
_cell.length_c   1.000
_cell.angle_alpha   90.00
_cell.angle_beta   90.00
_cell.angle_gamma   90.00
#
_symmetry.space_group_name_H-M   'P 1'
#
loop_
_entity.id
_entity.type
_entity.pdbx_description
1 polymer ?
#
loop_
_entity_poly.entity_id
_entity_poly.type
_entity_poly.pdbx_seq_one_letter_code
_entity_poly.pdbx_strand_id
1 'polypeptide(L)' 'MFGRVPRHSGYVSEFTQFIDAFLREHPDVVESQHRGWNIFWDHDVSFDELKRMEADNVPFVKTMPQ' A
#
# COMPACT_ATOMS: atom_id res chain seq x y z
N MET A 1 12.80 21.10 28.78
CA MET A 1 13.55 21.48 27.56
C MET A 1 14.06 20.20 26.92
N PHE A 2 13.34 19.65 25.93
CA PHE A 2 13.77 18.43 25.25
C PHE A 2 14.72 18.79 24.11
N GLY A 3 15.97 18.36 24.26
CA GLY A 3 17.03 18.58 23.28
C GLY A 3 16.66 17.96 21.93
N ARG A 4 16.86 18.74 20.87
CA ARG A 4 16.75 18.33 19.48
C ARG A 4 17.76 17.20 19.23
N VAL A 5 17.27 15.97 19.08
CA VAL A 5 18.09 14.87 18.57
C VAL A 5 18.44 15.21 17.12
N PRO A 6 19.72 15.32 16.75
CA PRO A 6 20.06 15.46 15.35
C PRO A 6 19.69 14.15 14.65
N ARG A 7 18.70 14.20 13.75
CA ARG A 7 18.43 13.07 12.85
C ARG A 7 19.69 12.90 12.01
N HIS A 8 20.43 11.82 12.24
CA HIS A 8 21.49 11.39 11.35
C HIS A 8 20.94 11.40 9.92
N SER A 9 21.58 12.16 9.02
CA SER A 9 21.36 12.03 7.59
C SER A 9 22.01 10.71 7.15
N GLY A 10 21.34 9.60 7.43
CA GLY A 10 21.68 8.29 6.86
C GLY A 10 21.55 8.33 5.34
N TYR A 11 22.02 7.28 4.67
CA TYR A 11 21.86 7.14 3.22
C TYR A 11 20.38 7.28 2.83
N VAL A 12 20.10 8.23 1.95
CA VAL A 12 18.78 8.43 1.34
C VAL A 12 18.87 7.88 -0.09
N SER A 13 18.07 6.85 -0.38
CA SER A 13 18.06 6.28 -1.73
C SER A 13 17.62 7.32 -2.75
N GLU A 14 18.15 7.24 -3.97
CA GLU A 14 17.71 8.09 -5.08
C GLU A 14 16.21 7.93 -5.36
N PHE A 15 15.69 6.72 -5.14
CA PHE A 15 14.26 6.44 -5.24
C PHE A 15 13.44 7.24 -4.21
N THR A 16 13.91 7.33 -2.97
CA THR A 16 13.25 8.14 -1.93
C THR A 16 13.23 9.61 -2.33
N GLN A 17 14.36 10.14 -2.80
CA GLN A 17 14.45 11.53 -3.24
C GLN A 17 13.49 11.81 -4.42
N PHE A 18 13.39 10.86 -5.36
CA PHE A 18 12.46 10.93 -6.48
C PHE A 18 11.00 10.96 -6.02
N ILE A 19 10.58 10.00 -5.19
CA ILE A 19 9.20 9.93 -4.69
C ILE A 19 8.84 11.19 -3.88
N ASP A 20 9.76 11.67 -3.03
CA ASP A 20 9.54 12.88 -2.24
C ASP A 20 9.37 14.13 -3.13
N ALA A 21 10.08 14.21 -4.24
CA ALA A 21 9.92 15.30 -5.22
C ALA A 21 8.59 15.17 -5.97
N PHE A 22 8.28 13.97 -6.47
CA PHE A 22 7.05 13.68 -7.21
C PHE A 22 5.79 14.00 -6.38
N LEU A 23 5.74 13.55 -5.13
CA LEU A 23 4.58 13.81 -4.25
C LEU A 23 4.42 15.29 -3.89
N ARG A 24 5.50 16.06 -3.89
CA ARG A 24 5.46 17.52 -3.67
C ARG A 24 4.87 18.26 -4.86
N GLU A 25 5.17 17.79 -6.07
CA GLU A 25 4.70 18.36 -7.32
C GLU A 25 3.26 17.93 -7.66
N HIS A 26 2.83 16.76 -7.16
CA HIS A 26 1.52 16.16 -7.45
C HIS A 26 0.70 15.89 -6.17
N PRO A 27 0.21 16.94 -5.47
CA PRO A 27 -0.58 16.76 -4.25
C PRO A 27 -1.92 16.05 -4.51
N ASP A 28 -2.45 16.12 -5.74
CA ASP A 28 -3.66 15.41 -6.17
C ASP A 28 -3.51 13.89 -6.12
N VAL A 29 -2.29 13.38 -6.33
CA VAL A 29 -1.98 11.95 -6.22
C VAL A 29 -2.09 11.50 -4.78
N VAL A 30 -1.64 12.30 -3.80
CA VAL A 30 -1.77 11.97 -2.37
C VAL A 30 -3.24 11.79 -1.99
N GLU A 31 -4.07 12.74 -2.40
CA GLU A 31 -5.51 12.69 -2.16
C GLU A 31 -6.18 11.50 -2.85
N SER A 32 -5.75 11.18 -4.08
CA SER A 32 -6.23 10.00 -4.81
C SER A 32 -5.82 8.69 -4.13
N GLN A 33 -4.59 8.61 -3.64
CA GLN A 33 -4.05 7.44 -2.93
C GLN A 33 -4.78 7.21 -1.61
N HIS A 34 -5.07 8.28 -0.85
CA HIS A 34 -5.88 8.17 0.37
C HIS A 34 -7.30 7.69 0.06
N ARG A 35 -7.94 8.22 -0.99
CA ARG A 35 -9.27 7.74 -1.41
C ARG A 35 -9.24 6.27 -1.84
N GLY A 36 -8.27 5.87 -2.66
CA GLY A 36 -8.12 4.48 -3.09
C GLY A 36 -7.85 3.54 -1.91
N TRP A 37 -7.00 3.97 -0.99
CA TRP A 37 -6.73 3.24 0.25
C TRP A 37 -8.00 3.02 1.07
N ASN A 38 -8.79 4.07 1.29
CA ASN A 38 -10.02 3.97 2.07
C ASN A 38 -11.10 3.10 1.41
N ILE A 39 -11.12 3.02 0.07
CA ILE A 39 -12.09 2.21 -0.67
C ILE A 39 -11.72 0.72 -0.67
N PHE A 40 -10.43 0.39 -0.80
CA PHE A 40 -10.01 -0.98 -1.05
C PHE A 40 -9.28 -1.64 0.12
N TRP A 41 -8.69 -0.85 1.02
CA TRP A 41 -7.74 -1.33 2.01
C TRP A 41 -8.11 -0.97 3.45
N ASP A 42 -8.92 0.07 3.68
CA ASP A 42 -9.46 0.44 5.02
C ASP A 42 -10.76 -0.33 5.36
N HIS A 43 -10.81 -1.61 4.98
CA HIS A 43 -11.90 -2.50 5.40
C HIS A 43 -11.40 -3.37 6.56
N ASP A 44 -12.15 -3.40 7.66
CA ASP A 44 -11.92 -4.37 8.73
C ASP A 44 -12.14 -5.78 8.15
N VAL A 45 -11.02 -6.41 7.82
CA VAL A 45 -11.04 -7.76 7.27
C VAL A 45 -11.46 -8.71 8.38
N SER A 46 -12.75 -9.07 8.39
CA SER A 46 -13.25 -10.13 9.25
C SER A 46 -12.58 -11.44 8.85
N PHE A 47 -11.84 -12.06 9.78
CA PHE A 47 -11.20 -13.36 9.54
C PHE A 47 -12.20 -14.44 9.13
N ASP A 48 -13.47 -14.32 9.55
CA ASP A 48 -14.55 -15.21 9.12
C ASP A 48 -14.94 -14.97 7.65
N GLU A 49 -14.88 -13.74 7.18
CA GLU A 49 -15.18 -13.38 5.79
C GLU A 49 -14.05 -13.80 4.84
N LEU A 50 -12.79 -13.63 5.25
CA LEU A 50 -11.63 -14.21 4.54
C LEU A 50 -11.77 -15.72 4.37
N LYS A 51 -12.13 -16.42 5.46
CA LYS A 51 -12.27 -17.88 5.44
C LYS A 51 -13.41 -18.35 4.53
N ARG A 52 -14.48 -17.56 4.40
CA ARG A 52 -15.57 -17.82 3.44
C ARG A 52 -15.13 -17.56 2.01
N MET A 53 -14.42 -16.46 1.74
CA MET A 53 -13.87 -16.16 0.42
C MET A 53 -12.85 -17.20 -0.05
N GLU A 54 -12.03 -17.73 0.86
CA GLU A 54 -11.10 -18.82 0.57
C GLU A 54 -11.85 -20.14 0.27
N ALA A 55 -12.95 -20.42 0.98
CA ALA A 55 -13.79 -21.59 0.72
C ALA A 55 -14.60 -21.47 -0.60
N ASP A 56 -14.99 -20.26 -0.99
CA ASP A 56 -15.71 -19.96 -2.24
C ASP A 56 -14.76 -19.83 -3.46
N ASN A 57 -13.44 -19.88 -3.26
CA ASN A 57 -12.51 -19.91 -4.38
C ASN A 57 -12.60 -21.25 -5.11
N VAL A 58 -13.24 -21.24 -6.28
CA VAL A 58 -13.23 -22.37 -7.21
C VAL A 58 -11.80 -22.54 -7.72
N PRO A 59 -11.19 -23.74 -7.61
CA PRO A 59 -9.87 -23.98 -8.17
C PRO A 59 -9.90 -23.69 -9.67
N PHE A 60 -8.99 -22.84 -10.13
CA PHE A 60 -8.67 -22.76 -11.55
C PHE A 60 -8.17 -24.14 -11.99
N VAL A 61 -9.07 -24.95 -12.57
CA VAL A 61 -8.68 -26.19 -13.24
C VAL A 61 -8.03 -25.76 -14.54
N LYS A 62 -6.70 -25.84 -14.58
CA LYS A 62 -5.93 -25.67 -15.82
C LYS A 62 -6.25 -26.81 -16.77
N THR A 63 -7.31 -26.69 -17.57
CA THR A 63 -7.48 -27.53 -18.76
C THR A 63 -6.49 -27.08 -19.82
N MET A 64 -5.30 -27.68 -19.80
CA MET A 64 -4.40 -27.67 -20.95
C MET A 64 -4.85 -28.78 -21.92
N PRO A 65 -5.30 -28.46 -23.15
CA PRO A 65 -5.45 -29.48 -24.18
C PRO A 65 -4.05 -29.97 -24.60
N GLN A 66 -3.90 -31.29 -24.69
CA GLN A 66 -2.72 -31.98 -25.24
C GLN A 66 -2.70 -31.85 -26.77
#